data_AF-A0A560FJM4-F1
#
_entry.id   AF-A0A560FJM4-F1
#
_cell.length_a   1.000
_cell.length_b   1.000
_cell.length_c   1.000
_cell.angle_alpha   90.00
_cell.angle_beta   90.00
_cell.angle_gamma   90.00
#
_symmetry.space_group_name_H-M   'P 1'
#
loop_
_entity.id
_entity.type
_entity.pdbx_description
1 polymer ?
#
loop_
_entity_poly.entity_id
_entity_poly.type
_entity_poly.pdbx_seq_one_letter_code
_entity_poly.pdbx_strand_id
1 'polypeptide(L)'
;MALSVEDLGTLDAVLSAASEDAFATLRRQLPHLAWTRCDASDVAEDPFRRYGGFDVHLLDGSGHCVRLTAEPADATGVLLARRVGP
;
A
#
# COMPACT_ATOMS: atom_id res chain seq x y z
N MET A 1 -8.23 -9.02 -7.62
CA MET A 1 -7.01 -9.74 -8.01
C MET A 1 -6.06 -9.66 -6.84
N ALA A 2 -5.46 -10.76 -6.40
CA ALA A 2 -4.56 -10.77 -5.26
C ALA A 2 -3.21 -10.12 -5.61
N LEU A 3 -2.53 -9.55 -4.62
CA LEU A 3 -1.19 -8.99 -4.78
C LEU A 3 -0.18 -10.13 -5.03
N SER A 4 0.57 -10.09 -6.13
CA SER A 4 1.58 -11.11 -6.45
C SER A 4 2.95 -10.80 -5.82
N VAL A 5 3.84 -11.79 -5.79
CA VAL A 5 5.24 -11.60 -5.34
C VAL A 5 5.98 -10.60 -6.23
N GLU A 6 5.66 -10.55 -7.53
CA GLU A 6 6.23 -9.60 -8.49
C GLU A 6 5.77 -8.17 -8.20
N ASP A 7 4.50 -7.99 -7.82
CA ASP A 7 3.96 -6.70 -7.39
C ASP A 7 4.66 -6.21 -6.11
N LEU A 8 4.90 -7.11 -5.14
CA LEU A 8 5.65 -6.79 -3.91
C LEU A 8 7.08 -6.35 -4.20
N GLY A 9 7.77 -7.02 -5.15
CA GLY A 9 9.11 -6.62 -5.57
C GLY A 9 9.14 -5.23 -6.19
N THR A 10 8.13 -4.89 -7.00
CA THR A 10 7.99 -3.56 -7.60
C THR A 10 7.71 -2.50 -6.55
N LEU A 11 6.82 -2.79 -5.58
CA LEU A 11 6.55 -1.93 -4.43
C LEU A 11 7.82 -1.60 -3.64
N ASP A 12 8.62 -2.62 -3.33
CA ASP A 12 9.87 -2.47 -2.59
C ASP A 12 10.87 -1.59 -3.36
N ALA A 13 11.09 -1.89 -4.64
CA ALA A 13 12.03 -1.14 -5.48
C ALA A 13 11.67 0.35 -5.59
N VAL A 14 10.38 0.67 -5.75
CA VAL A 14 9.93 2.07 -5.90
C VAL A 14 9.93 2.82 -4.56
N LEU A 15 9.48 2.18 -3.48
CA LEU A 15 9.36 2.84 -2.17
C LEU A 15 10.71 2.96 -1.44
N SER A 16 11.62 2.00 -1.63
CA SER A 16 12.99 2.07 -1.09
C SER A 16 13.81 3.19 -1.72
N ALA A 17 13.45 3.66 -2.92
CA ALA A 17 14.09 4.80 -3.58
C ALA A 17 13.64 6.18 -3.04
N ALA A 18 12.70 6.21 -2.08
CA ALA A 18 12.25 7.41 -1.35
C ALA A 18 11.88 8.62 -2.25
N SER A 19 11.26 8.37 -3.41
CA SER A 19 10.86 9.42 -4.34
C SER A 19 9.52 10.07 -3.95
N GLU A 20 9.41 11.40 -4.08
CA GLU A 20 8.13 12.11 -3.91
C GLU A 20 7.04 11.65 -4.91
N ASP A 21 7.46 11.13 -6.06
CA ASP A 21 6.58 10.63 -7.13
C ASP A 21 6.28 9.12 -7.02
N ALA A 22 6.62 8.47 -5.91
CA ALA A 22 6.45 7.03 -5.73
C ALA A 22 5.01 6.58 -5.99
N PHE A 23 4.00 7.34 -5.52
CA PHE A 23 2.58 7.00 -5.74
C PHE A 23 2.19 7.03 -7.23
N ALA A 24 2.63 8.06 -7.98
CA ALA A 24 2.33 8.16 -9.41
C ALA A 24 3.04 7.05 -10.20
N THR A 25 4.27 6.71 -9.80
CA THR A 25 5.06 5.63 -10.40
C THR A 25 4.40 4.27 -10.17
N LEU A 26 3.97 3.98 -8.94
CA LEU A 26 3.27 2.74 -8.59
C LEU A 26 1.95 2.59 -9.35
N ARG A 27 1.14 3.65 -9.43
CA ARG A 27 -0.09 3.63 -10.26
C ARG A 27 0.17 3.32 -11.74
N ARG A 28 1.30 3.77 -12.28
CA ARG A 28 1.68 3.52 -13.67
C ARG A 28 2.22 2.11 -13.89
N GLN A 29 3.03 1.60 -12.96
CA GLN A 29 3.65 0.28 -13.07
C GLN A 29 2.71 -0.86 -12.69
N LEU A 30 1.78 -0.61 -11.77
CA LEU A 30 0.84 -1.59 -11.24
C LEU A 30 -0.61 -1.08 -11.40
N PRO A 31 -1.07 -0.83 -12.65
CA PRO A 31 -2.38 -0.24 -12.91
C PRO A 31 -3.55 -1.19 -12.60
N HIS A 32 -3.27 -2.48 -12.42
CA HIS A 32 -4.26 -3.50 -12.04
C HIS A 32 -4.63 -3.47 -10.56
N LEU A 33 -3.87 -2.74 -9.72
CA LEU A 33 -4.14 -2.59 -8.30
C LEU A 33 -4.95 -1.32 -8.01
N ALA A 34 -5.81 -1.39 -6.99
CA ALA A 34 -6.47 -0.22 -6.44
C ALA A 34 -5.50 0.56 -5.54
N TRP A 35 -5.37 1.87 -5.80
CA TRP A 35 -4.43 2.75 -5.10
C TRP A 35 -5.17 3.86 -4.36
N THR A 36 -4.97 3.91 -3.04
CA THR A 36 -5.47 4.98 -2.16
C THR A 36 -4.31 5.59 -1.37
N ARG A 37 -4.33 6.92 -1.21
CA ARG A 37 -3.34 7.68 -0.42
C ARG A 37 -4.06 8.56 0.58
N CYS A 38 -3.74 8.43 1.86
CA CYS A 38 -4.19 9.29 2.95
C CYS A 38 -3.03 9.62 3.90
N ASP A 39 -3.27 10.41 4.95
CA ASP A 39 -2.30 10.57 6.04
C ASP A 39 -2.25 9.27 6.90
N ALA A 40 -1.18 9.02 7.63
CA ALA A 40 -1.04 7.86 8.54
C ALA A 40 -1.52 8.20 9.92
N SER A 41 -1.86 9.46 10.16
CA SER A 41 -2.76 9.83 11.24
C SER A 41 -4.21 9.41 10.93
N ASP A 42 -4.57 9.24 9.65
CA ASP A 42 -5.92 8.83 9.23
C ASP A 42 -6.13 7.31 9.29
N VAL A 43 -5.09 6.53 9.62
CA VAL A 43 -5.12 5.06 9.60
C VAL A 43 -4.71 4.55 10.97
N ALA A 44 -5.62 3.81 11.60
CA ALA A 44 -5.43 3.31 12.96
C ALA A 44 -4.71 1.95 12.98
N GLU A 45 -4.79 1.21 11.89
CA GLU A 45 -4.25 -0.14 11.75
C GLU A 45 -2.74 -0.13 11.55
N ASP A 46 -2.08 -1.21 11.98
CA ASP A 46 -0.65 -1.37 11.74
C ASP A 46 -0.35 -1.56 10.24
N PRO A 47 0.73 -0.94 9.73
CA PRO A 47 1.17 -1.14 8.36
C PRO A 47 1.76 -2.54 8.18
N PHE A 48 1.47 -3.11 7.01
CA PHE A 48 2.12 -4.32 6.52
C PHE A 48 3.64 -4.11 6.40
N ARG A 49 4.06 -2.93 5.91
CA ARG A 49 5.47 -2.59 5.81
C ARG A 49 5.69 -1.08 5.87
N ARG A 50 6.83 -0.67 6.43
CA ARG A 50 7.27 0.73 6.49
C ARG A 50 8.47 0.93 5.59
N TYR A 51 8.44 1.99 4.79
CA TYR A 51 9.53 2.39 3.91
C TYR A 51 9.82 3.87 4.11
N GLY A 52 10.89 4.23 4.80
CA GLY A 52 11.29 5.62 5.01
C GLY A 52 10.11 6.52 5.45
N GLY A 53 9.53 7.25 4.51
CA GLY A 53 8.37 8.14 4.71
C GLY A 53 6.97 7.57 4.40
N PHE A 54 6.82 6.28 4.13
CA PHE A 54 5.55 5.65 3.73
C PHE A 54 5.20 4.44 4.61
N ASP A 55 3.96 4.41 5.12
CA ASP A 55 3.35 3.25 5.77
C ASP A 55 2.43 2.54 4.75
N VAL A 56 2.79 1.32 4.35
CA VAL A 56 2.05 0.49 3.37
C VAL A 56 1.12 -0.45 4.12
N HIS A 57 -0.19 -0.38 3.84
CA HIS A 57 -1.21 -1.30 4.36
C HIS A 57 -1.86 -2.05 3.22
N LEU A 58 -2.33 -3.26 3.43
CA LEU A 58 -3.00 -4.05 2.38
C LEU A 58 -4.53 -3.96 2.58
N LEU A 59 -5.26 -3.53 1.55
CA LEU A 59 -6.73 -3.58 1.49
C LEU A 59 -7.17 -4.97 1.07
N ASP A 60 -8.19 -5.52 1.71
CA ASP A 60 -8.94 -6.67 1.21
C ASP A 60 -10.35 -6.22 0.84
N GLY A 61 -10.64 -6.24 -0.45
CA GLY A 61 -11.93 -5.96 -1.09
C GLY A 61 -12.58 -7.20 -1.69
N SER A 62 -12.20 -8.41 -1.25
CA SER A 62 -12.85 -9.67 -1.62
C SER A 62 -14.25 -9.85 -1.01
N GLY A 63 -14.67 -8.97 -0.08
CA GLY A 63 -16.00 -8.92 0.53
C GLY A 63 -16.83 -7.66 0.20
N HIS A 64 -18.10 -7.62 0.65
CA HIS A 64 -19.02 -6.48 0.45
C HIS A 64 -18.60 -5.18 1.17
N CYS A 65 -17.72 -5.24 2.16
CA CYS A 65 -17.06 -4.10 2.77
C CYS A 65 -15.55 -4.38 2.83
N VAL A 66 -14.74 -3.39 2.46
CA VAL A 66 -13.27 -3.46 2.50
C VAL A 66 -12.80 -3.60 3.95
N ARG A 67 -11.90 -4.53 4.23
CA ARG A 67 -11.31 -4.75 5.57
C ARG A 67 -9.79 -4.74 5.48
N LEU A 68 -9.12 -4.27 6.53
CA LEU A 68 -7.66 -4.35 6.62
C LEU A 68 -7.27 -5.74 7.12
N THR A 69 -6.34 -6.38 6.43
CA THR A 69 -5.88 -7.74 6.72
C THR A 69 -4.36 -7.76 6.87
N ALA A 70 -3.87 -8.64 7.74
CA ALA A 70 -2.44 -8.92 7.88
C ALA A 70 -1.97 -10.04 6.95
N GLU A 71 -2.90 -10.80 6.36
CA GLU A 71 -2.58 -11.96 5.53
C GLU A 71 -2.48 -11.55 4.05
N PRO A 72 -1.28 -11.62 3.42
CA PRO A 72 -1.09 -11.11 2.06
C PRO A 72 -1.83 -11.91 0.99
N ALA A 73 -2.08 -13.19 1.26
CA ALA A 73 -2.79 -14.09 0.34
C ALA A 73 -4.26 -13.67 0.14
N ASP A 74 -4.84 -12.99 1.13
CA ASP A 74 -6.24 -12.55 1.12
C ASP A 74 -6.39 -11.08 0.69
N ALA A 75 -5.30 -10.30 0.69
CA ALA A 75 -5.33 -8.89 0.29
C ALA A 75 -5.66 -8.69 -1.20
N THR A 76 -6.61 -7.80 -1.51
CA THR A 76 -7.01 -7.44 -2.88
C THR A 76 -6.77 -5.98 -3.26
N GLY A 77 -6.01 -5.23 -2.47
CA GLY A 77 -5.67 -3.82 -2.66
C GLY A 77 -4.65 -3.35 -1.60
N VAL A 78 -4.34 -2.06 -1.55
CA VAL A 78 -3.36 -1.46 -0.62
C VAL A 78 -3.82 -0.07 -0.18
N LEU A 79 -3.82 0.19 1.13
CA LEU A 79 -4.11 1.48 1.75
C LEU A 79 -2.78 2.07 2.22
N LEU A 80 -2.37 3.20 1.65
CA LEU A 80 -1.16 3.89 2.07
C LEU A 80 -1.54 5.05 2.98
N ALA A 81 -1.03 4.98 4.18
CA ALA A 81 -1.18 6.02 5.17
C ALA A 81 0.15 6.79 5.27
N ARG A 82 0.12 8.11 5.19
CA ARG A 82 1.31 8.99 5.25
C ARG A 82 1.42 9.73 6.59
N ARG A 83 2.30 9.39 7.53
CA ARG A 83 2.38 10.12 8.81
C ARG A 83 2.96 11.52 8.60
N VAL A 84 2.29 12.56 9.09
CA VAL A 84 2.95 13.85 9.40
C VAL A 84 3.57 13.72 10.79
N GLY A 85 4.91 13.69 10.85
CA GLY A 85 5.65 13.66 12.11
C GLY A 85 5.60 14.99 12.87
N PRO A 86 5.99 15.01 14.17
CA PRO A 86 6.06 16.22 14.99
C PRO A 86 7.08 17.25 14.49
#